data_AF-A0A938MYQ1-F1
#
_entry.id   AF-A0A938MYQ1-F1
#
_cell.length_a   1.000
_cell.length_b   1.000
_cell.length_c   1.000
_cell.angle_alpha   90.00
_cell.angle_beta   90.00
_cell.angle_gamma   90.00
#
_symmetry.space_group_name_H-M   'P 1'
#
loop_
_entity.id
_entity.type
_entity.pdbx_description
1 polymer ?
#
loop_
_entity_poly.entity_id
_entity_poly.type
_entity_poly.pdbx_seq_one_letter_code
_entity_poly.pdbx_strand_id
1 'polypeptide(L)'
;IAATGAGQVTLAGVAVCLLGIGIAALAGLTKEKEMPEEEKKKAIAEFSFSKGILVATFSGIMSACFSFALTAGNPIGDASAVAGTKVLWTGLPKLVVVLLGGFTTNFIWCAILSIKNKTGYQYFSSTLRNESPKRDAETIIETAIDAPSEEVVVHAPGSGGNGAGRVPMLRNYFFSALAGTTWYFQFFFYTMGETQMGEFGFASWTLHMASIIIFSTMWGWIFREWKGSSKRAHRLIASGILALILSTIIIGFGTWLKGQVAGH
;
A
#
# COMPACT_ATOMS: atom_id res chain seq x y z
N ILE A 1 8.05 24.59 -9.20
CA ILE A 1 7.83 23.42 -10.10
C ILE A 1 7.34 23.86 -11.49
N ALA A 2 6.22 24.57 -11.64
CA ALA A 2 5.69 24.94 -12.96
C ALA A 2 6.53 25.96 -13.76
N ALA A 3 7.42 26.71 -13.09
CA ALA A 3 8.25 27.74 -13.71
C ALA A 3 9.51 27.19 -14.42
N THR A 4 9.89 25.94 -14.18
CA THR A 4 11.11 25.32 -14.72
C THR A 4 10.75 24.23 -15.72
N GLY A 5 11.48 24.10 -16.84
CA GLY A 5 11.24 23.05 -17.83
C GLY A 5 11.24 21.64 -17.23
N ALA A 6 12.19 21.32 -16.36
CA ALA A 6 12.24 20.04 -15.64
C ALA A 6 11.00 19.78 -14.76
N GLY A 7 10.50 20.82 -14.10
CA GLY A 7 9.28 20.74 -13.30
C GLY A 7 8.01 20.65 -14.15
N GLN A 8 7.96 21.25 -15.33
CA GLN A 8 6.86 21.08 -16.28
C GLN A 8 6.79 19.64 -16.82
N VAL A 9 7.94 19.04 -17.14
CA VAL A 9 8.02 17.62 -17.54
C VAL A 9 7.54 16.71 -16.41
N THR A 10 7.94 17.00 -15.17
CA THR A 10 7.47 16.27 -13.99
C THR A 10 5.94 16.37 -13.82
N LEU A 11 5.37 17.57 -13.98
CA LEU A 11 3.91 17.79 -13.93
C LEU A 11 3.17 17.07 -15.06
N ALA A 12 3.73 17.06 -16.28
CA ALA A 12 3.17 16.29 -17.38
C ALA A 12 3.14 14.80 -17.05
N GLY A 13 4.19 14.27 -16.44
CA GLY A 13 4.24 12.90 -15.93
C GLY A 13 3.14 12.61 -14.90
N VAL A 14 2.90 13.52 -13.96
CA VAL A 14 1.80 13.42 -12.98
C VAL A 14 0.43 13.39 -13.67
N ALA A 15 0.21 14.24 -14.68
CA ALA A 15 -1.04 14.24 -15.43
C ALA A 15 -1.28 12.90 -16.16
N VAL A 16 -0.24 12.32 -16.76
CA VAL A 16 -0.31 10.98 -17.38
C VAL A 16 -0.59 9.90 -16.32
N CYS A 17 -0.04 10.03 -15.10
CA CYS A 17 -0.34 9.12 -13.99
C CYS A 17 -1.84 9.13 -13.64
N LEU A 18 -2.41 10.33 -13.46
CA LEU A 18 -3.82 10.50 -13.14
C LEU A 18 -4.74 9.91 -14.23
N LEU A 19 -4.37 10.08 -15.50
CA LEU A 19 -5.05 9.42 -16.62
C LEU A 19 -4.95 7.89 -16.53
N GLY A 20 -3.76 7.35 -16.23
CA GLY A 20 -3.55 5.91 -16.05
C GLY A 20 -4.40 5.32 -14.91
N ILE A 21 -4.45 6.01 -13.76
CA ILE A 21 -5.31 5.63 -12.62
C ILE A 21 -6.78 5.67 -13.04
N GLY A 22 -7.22 6.71 -13.75
CA GLY A 22 -8.59 6.82 -14.25
C GLY A 22 -8.97 5.66 -15.18
N ILE A 23 -8.07 5.26 -16.10
CA ILE A 23 -8.29 4.13 -16.99
C ILE A 23 -8.36 2.80 -16.23
N ALA A 24 -7.47 2.59 -15.25
CA ALA A 24 -7.48 1.40 -14.40
C ALA A 24 -8.78 1.33 -13.56
N ALA A 25 -9.23 2.44 -12.99
CA ALA A 25 -10.50 2.53 -12.27
C ALA A 25 -11.70 2.21 -13.18
N LEU A 26 -11.72 2.70 -14.41
CA LEU A 26 -12.74 2.34 -15.41
C LEU A 26 -12.71 0.84 -15.74
N ALA A 27 -11.54 0.20 -15.72
CA ALA A 27 -11.44 -1.24 -15.91
C ALA A 27 -12.06 -2.02 -14.75
N GLY A 28 -11.79 -1.59 -13.50
CA GLY A 28 -12.43 -2.14 -12.30
C GLY A 28 -13.94 -2.01 -12.33
N LEU A 29 -14.45 -0.81 -12.66
CA LEU A 29 -15.90 -0.57 -12.82
C LEU A 29 -16.53 -1.40 -13.94
N THR A 30 -15.78 -1.65 -15.02
CA THR A 30 -16.24 -2.51 -16.12
C THR A 30 -16.35 -3.97 -15.65
N LYS A 31 -15.37 -4.46 -14.88
CA LYS A 31 -15.42 -5.79 -14.26
C LYS A 31 -16.63 -5.91 -13.32
N GLU A 32 -16.82 -4.96 -12.41
CA GLU A 32 -17.98 -4.93 -11.49
C GLU A 32 -19.32 -4.94 -12.24
N LYS A 33 -19.42 -4.18 -13.35
CA LYS A 33 -20.61 -4.17 -14.20
C LYS A 33 -20.86 -5.50 -14.91
N GLU A 34 -19.83 -6.31 -15.12
CA GLU A 34 -19.92 -7.63 -15.75
C GLU A 34 -20.17 -8.76 -14.75
N MET A 35 -20.14 -8.49 -13.43
CA MET A 35 -20.43 -9.48 -12.39
C MET A 35 -21.94 -9.79 -12.27
N PRO A 36 -22.32 -11.02 -11.87
CA PRO A 36 -23.70 -11.44 -11.66
C PRO A 36 -24.46 -10.54 -10.65
N GLU A 37 -25.79 -10.42 -10.77
CA GLU A 37 -26.60 -9.53 -9.92
C GLU A 37 -26.50 -9.85 -8.41
N GLU A 38 -26.25 -11.11 -8.02
CA GLU A 38 -26.05 -11.51 -6.62
C GLU A 38 -24.77 -10.96 -6.02
N GLU A 39 -23.67 -10.86 -6.78
CA GLU A 39 -22.40 -10.29 -6.32
C GLU A 39 -22.46 -8.75 -6.30
N LYS A 40 -23.15 -8.14 -7.27
CA LYS A 40 -23.39 -6.68 -7.30
C LYS A 40 -24.17 -6.18 -6.08
N LYS A 41 -25.20 -6.92 -5.66
CA LYS A 41 -26.02 -6.52 -4.50
C LYS A 41 -25.26 -6.59 -3.18
N LYS A 42 -24.27 -7.50 -3.05
CA LYS A 42 -23.37 -7.57 -1.89
C LYS A 42 -22.38 -6.41 -1.85
N ALA A 43 -21.71 -6.12 -2.98
CA ALA A 43 -20.76 -5.01 -3.08
C ALA A 43 -21.39 -3.61 -2.84
N ILE A 44 -22.64 -3.39 -3.29
CA ILE A 44 -23.33 -2.11 -3.15
C ILE A 44 -23.83 -1.88 -1.70
N ALA A 45 -24.11 -2.94 -0.94
CA ALA A 45 -24.55 -2.81 0.45
C ALA A 45 -23.43 -2.33 1.40
N GLU A 46 -22.17 -2.61 1.06
CA GLU A 46 -20.98 -2.28 1.86
C GLU A 46 -20.38 -0.90 1.56
N PHE A 47 -20.67 -0.31 0.39
CA PHE A 47 -19.94 0.87 -0.10
C PHE A 47 -20.76 2.16 -0.08
N SER A 48 -20.43 3.08 0.83
CA SER A 48 -20.89 4.47 0.77
C SER A 48 -19.88 5.31 -0.02
N PHE A 49 -20.25 5.68 -1.25
CA PHE A 49 -19.39 6.47 -2.16
C PHE A 49 -18.80 7.73 -1.49
N SER A 50 -19.61 8.48 -0.73
CA SER A 50 -19.13 9.68 -0.03
C SER A 50 -18.10 9.38 1.07
N LYS A 51 -18.26 8.27 1.81
CA LYS A 51 -17.26 7.82 2.80
C LYS A 51 -15.98 7.38 2.09
N GLY A 52 -16.09 6.67 0.97
CA GLY A 52 -14.96 6.25 0.14
C GLY A 52 -14.11 7.44 -0.34
N ILE A 53 -14.74 8.47 -0.93
CA ILE A 53 -14.02 9.68 -1.37
C ILE A 53 -13.33 10.39 -0.22
N LEU A 54 -14.02 10.54 0.92
CA LEU A 54 -13.47 11.22 2.09
C LEU A 54 -12.21 10.51 2.58
N VAL A 55 -12.29 9.19 2.73
CA VAL A 55 -11.17 8.38 3.23
C VAL A 55 -10.03 8.33 2.23
N ALA A 56 -10.30 8.18 0.93
CA ALA A 56 -9.28 8.22 -0.11
C ALA A 56 -8.52 9.56 -0.13
N THR A 57 -9.25 10.68 0.01
CA THR A 57 -8.66 12.02 0.06
C THR A 57 -7.78 12.20 1.29
N PHE A 58 -8.28 11.79 2.46
CA PHE A 58 -7.54 11.87 3.72
C PHE A 58 -6.27 10.99 3.68
N SER A 59 -6.39 9.76 3.18
CA SER A 59 -5.27 8.83 2.99
C SER A 59 -4.20 9.40 2.05
N GLY A 60 -4.61 10.04 0.94
CA GLY A 60 -3.69 10.72 0.03
C GLY A 60 -2.87 11.83 0.69
N ILE A 61 -3.51 12.66 1.53
CA ILE A 61 -2.82 13.72 2.30
C ILE A 61 -1.84 13.09 3.31
N MET A 62 -2.29 12.08 4.06
CA MET A 62 -1.45 11.39 5.05
C MET A 62 -0.24 10.69 4.40
N SER A 63 -0.39 10.15 3.20
CA SER A 63 0.70 9.56 2.42
C SER A 63 1.75 10.60 2.03
N ALA A 64 1.33 11.82 1.63
CA ALA A 64 2.26 12.92 1.37
C ALA A 64 3.03 13.34 2.65
N CYS A 65 2.35 13.38 3.80
CA CYS A 65 2.99 13.65 5.09
C CYS A 65 4.08 12.63 5.42
N PHE A 66 3.90 11.35 5.06
CA PHE A 66 4.91 10.31 5.26
C PHE A 66 6.19 10.59 4.45
N SER A 67 6.05 10.98 3.18
CA SER A 67 7.18 11.39 2.34
C SER A 67 7.96 12.59 2.93
N PHE A 68 7.23 13.58 3.45
CA PHE A 68 7.85 14.70 4.15
C PHE A 68 8.55 14.28 5.45
N ALA A 69 7.97 13.36 6.22
CA ALA A 69 8.58 12.85 7.44
C ALA A 69 9.89 12.10 7.16
N LEU A 70 9.96 11.32 6.07
CA LEU A 70 11.19 10.67 5.62
C LEU A 70 12.29 11.68 5.27
N THR A 71 11.92 12.77 4.59
CA THR A 71 12.85 13.85 4.23
C THR A 71 13.32 14.61 5.47
N ALA A 72 12.40 14.91 6.39
CA ALA A 72 12.72 15.56 7.66
C ALA A 72 13.59 14.68 8.58
N GLY A 73 13.56 13.35 8.38
CA GLY A 73 14.40 12.39 9.08
C GLY A 73 15.84 12.27 8.58
N ASN A 74 16.22 12.97 7.50
CA ASN A 74 17.59 12.92 6.95
C ASN A 74 18.70 13.20 7.98
N PRO A 75 18.56 14.16 8.92
CA PRO A 75 19.58 14.41 9.96
C PRO A 75 19.85 13.18 10.86
N ILE A 76 18.88 12.28 11.02
CA ILE A 76 19.07 11.03 11.77
C ILE A 76 19.98 10.08 10.98
N GLY A 77 19.83 10.04 9.65
CA GLY A 77 20.69 9.27 8.77
C GLY A 77 22.12 9.81 8.75
N ASP A 78 22.28 11.14 8.70
CA ASP A 78 23.58 11.79 8.74
C ASP A 78 24.31 11.51 10.07
N ALA A 79 23.61 11.61 11.20
CA ALA A 79 24.15 11.24 12.51
C ALA A 79 24.56 9.76 12.58
N SER A 80 23.78 8.87 11.97
CA SER A 80 24.11 7.44 11.88
C SER A 80 25.36 7.19 11.06
N ALA A 81 25.57 7.95 9.97
CA ALA A 81 26.78 7.88 9.16
C ALA A 81 28.02 8.32 9.95
N VAL A 82 27.91 9.42 10.71
CA VAL A 82 28.98 9.91 11.60
C VAL A 82 29.33 8.87 12.68
N ALA A 83 28.35 8.10 13.15
CA ALA A 83 28.55 7.00 14.08
C ALA A 83 29.22 5.74 13.47
N GLY A 84 29.56 5.76 12.17
CA GLY A 84 30.28 4.67 11.49
C GLY A 84 29.38 3.67 10.75
N THR A 85 28.08 3.96 10.60
CA THR A 85 27.17 3.11 9.84
C THR A 85 27.45 3.18 8.34
N LYS A 86 27.49 2.05 7.64
CA LYS A 86 27.64 2.04 6.17
C LYS A 86 26.48 2.80 5.53
N VAL A 87 26.75 3.56 4.47
CA VAL A 87 25.77 4.41 3.74
C VAL A 87 24.47 3.66 3.41
N LEU A 88 24.55 2.39 3.04
CA LEU A 88 23.38 1.55 2.75
C LEU A 88 22.36 1.47 3.91
N TRP A 89 22.83 1.54 5.16
CA TRP A 89 22.03 1.33 6.37
C TRP A 89 21.66 2.63 7.09
N THR A 90 22.18 3.78 6.64
CA THR A 90 21.93 5.07 7.31
C THR A 90 20.47 5.52 7.17
N GLY A 91 19.75 5.00 6.17
CA GLY A 91 18.32 5.25 6.00
C GLY A 91 17.41 4.53 7.01
N LEU A 92 17.87 3.46 7.68
CA LEU A 92 17.00 2.65 8.54
C LEU A 92 16.60 3.34 9.86
N PRO A 93 17.49 4.04 10.58
CA PRO A 93 17.14 4.71 11.83
C PRO A 93 16.00 5.72 11.70
N LYS A 94 15.89 6.41 10.55
CA LYS A 94 14.79 7.37 10.32
C LYS A 94 13.42 6.67 10.30
N LEU A 95 13.35 5.44 9.81
CA LEU A 95 12.12 4.66 9.78
C LEU A 95 11.58 4.35 11.18
N VAL A 96 12.45 4.17 12.17
CA VAL A 96 12.02 3.91 13.56
C VAL A 96 11.17 5.05 14.08
N VAL A 97 11.61 6.30 13.86
CA VAL A 97 10.89 7.50 14.31
C VAL A 97 9.64 7.75 13.47
N VAL A 98 9.74 7.62 12.15
CA VAL A 98 8.62 7.88 11.23
C VAL A 98 7.49 6.86 11.42
N LEU A 99 7.81 5.57 11.58
CA LEU A 99 6.82 4.50 11.75
C LEU A 99 6.23 4.47 13.16
N LEU A 100 6.91 5.04 14.16
CA LEU A 100 6.43 5.03 15.55
C LEU A 100 5.05 5.67 15.67
N GLY A 101 4.78 6.79 14.98
CA GLY A 101 3.49 7.48 15.05
C GLY A 101 2.32 6.63 14.52
N GLY A 102 2.55 5.92 13.40
CA GLY A 102 1.57 4.97 12.85
C GLY A 102 1.36 3.78 13.78
N PHE A 103 2.44 3.23 14.32
CA PHE A 103 2.39 2.16 15.30
C PHE A 103 1.62 2.56 16.56
N THR A 104 1.92 3.71 17.16
CA THR A 104 1.27 4.15 18.41
C THR A 104 -0.22 4.33 18.22
N THR A 105 -0.64 4.95 17.13
CA THR A 105 -2.06 5.21 16.87
C THR A 105 -2.82 3.90 16.66
N ASN A 106 -2.27 3.01 15.83
CA ASN A 106 -2.88 1.70 15.57
C ASN A 106 -2.90 0.83 16.83
N PHE A 107 -1.79 0.77 17.56
CA PHE A 107 -1.68 -0.01 18.80
C PHE A 107 -2.69 0.45 19.85
N ILE A 108 -2.81 1.76 20.09
CA ILE A 108 -3.78 2.32 21.03
C ILE A 108 -5.20 1.96 20.61
N TRP A 109 -5.53 2.12 19.32
CA TRP A 109 -6.86 1.79 18.81
C TRP A 109 -7.19 0.29 18.95
N CYS A 110 -6.29 -0.59 18.53
CA CYS A 110 -6.43 -2.03 18.69
C CYS A 110 -6.56 -2.46 20.16
N ALA A 111 -5.79 -1.84 21.06
CA ALA A 111 -5.87 -2.09 22.50
C ALA A 111 -7.24 -1.68 23.06
N ILE A 112 -7.72 -0.48 22.72
CA ILE A 112 -9.04 0.01 23.11
C ILE A 112 -10.13 -0.94 22.59
N LEU A 113 -10.06 -1.34 21.32
CA LEU A 113 -11.05 -2.23 20.71
C LEU A 113 -11.03 -3.63 21.36
N SER A 114 -9.84 -4.16 21.66
CA SER A 114 -9.68 -5.45 22.34
C SER A 114 -10.26 -5.45 23.75
N ILE A 115 -10.15 -4.32 24.46
CA ILE A 115 -10.75 -4.13 25.79
C ILE A 115 -12.27 -4.00 25.67
N LYS A 116 -12.76 -3.12 24.78
CA LYS A 116 -14.21 -2.88 24.59
C LYS A 116 -14.95 -4.14 24.15
N ASN A 117 -14.36 -4.91 23.23
CA ASN A 117 -14.94 -6.14 22.71
C ASN A 117 -14.67 -7.36 23.62
N LYS A 118 -13.91 -7.19 24.72
CA LYS A 118 -13.50 -8.26 25.63
C LYS A 118 -12.82 -9.42 24.91
N THR A 119 -12.11 -9.15 23.81
CA THR A 119 -11.43 -10.15 22.98
C THR A 119 -9.96 -10.33 23.35
N GLY A 120 -9.41 -9.55 24.29
CA GLY A 120 -8.00 -9.64 24.70
C GLY A 120 -7.55 -11.04 25.16
N TYR A 121 -8.46 -11.88 25.66
CA TYR A 121 -8.16 -13.28 26.02
C TYR A 121 -7.74 -14.13 24.82
N GLN A 122 -8.14 -13.75 23.59
CA GLN A 122 -7.82 -14.49 22.36
C GLN A 122 -6.32 -14.45 22.05
N TYR A 123 -5.57 -13.50 22.61
CA TYR A 123 -4.11 -13.48 22.49
C TYR A 123 -3.42 -14.53 23.35
N PHE A 124 -4.10 -15.19 24.30
CA PHE A 124 -3.46 -16.14 25.22
C PHE A 124 -4.23 -17.46 25.37
N SER A 125 -5.50 -17.49 24.94
CA SER A 125 -6.36 -18.67 24.99
C SER A 125 -6.47 -19.29 23.60
N SER A 126 -6.18 -20.59 23.51
CA SER A 126 -6.49 -21.37 22.31
C SER A 126 -7.99 -21.67 22.18
N THR A 127 -8.82 -21.35 23.17
CA THR A 127 -10.24 -21.69 23.18
C THR A 127 -11.09 -20.43 22.98
N LEU A 128 -11.93 -20.45 21.94
CA LEU A 128 -12.94 -19.42 21.70
C LEU A 128 -14.05 -19.54 22.75
N ARG A 129 -14.30 -18.47 23.51
CA ARG A 129 -15.38 -18.44 24.52
C ARG A 129 -16.76 -18.16 23.91
N ASN A 130 -16.81 -17.50 22.76
CA ASN A 130 -18.02 -17.14 22.01
C ASN A 130 -17.85 -17.50 20.53
N GLU A 131 -18.95 -17.68 19.78
CA GLU A 131 -18.91 -17.74 18.31
C GLU A 131 -18.21 -16.50 17.74
N SER A 132 -17.41 -16.68 16.67
CA SER A 132 -16.82 -15.55 15.96
C SER A 132 -17.93 -14.57 15.54
N PRO A 133 -17.75 -13.25 15.74
CA PRO A 133 -18.71 -12.27 15.26
C PRO A 133 -18.99 -12.49 13.77
N LYS A 134 -20.27 -12.57 13.39
CA LYS A 134 -20.65 -12.58 11.97
C LYS A 134 -20.25 -11.22 11.37
N ARG A 135 -19.46 -11.28 10.31
CA ARG A 135 -18.66 -10.18 9.77
C ARG A 135 -19.41 -9.32 8.75
N ASP A 136 -20.70 -9.59 8.56
CA ASP A 136 -21.57 -9.12 7.47
C ASP A 136 -21.81 -7.58 7.42
N ALA A 137 -21.17 -6.80 8.29
CA ALA A 137 -21.39 -5.36 8.44
C ALA A 137 -20.12 -4.54 8.73
N GLU A 138 -18.93 -5.10 8.53
CA GLU A 138 -17.67 -4.36 8.70
C GLU A 138 -17.32 -3.67 7.38
N THR A 139 -17.33 -2.33 7.34
CA THR A 139 -16.89 -1.58 6.16
C THR A 139 -15.37 -1.75 6.03
N ILE A 140 -14.95 -2.69 5.18
CA ILE A 140 -13.55 -2.92 4.86
C ILE A 140 -13.07 -1.73 4.02
N ILE A 141 -12.19 -0.92 4.60
CA ILE A 141 -11.55 0.20 3.92
C ILE A 141 -10.11 -0.23 3.65
N GLU A 142 -9.81 -0.53 2.39
CA GLU A 142 -8.44 -0.77 1.95
C GLU A 142 -7.79 0.55 1.51
N THR A 143 -6.66 0.92 2.10
CA THR A 143 -5.80 1.99 1.57
C THR A 143 -4.61 1.43 0.82
N ALA A 144 -4.05 2.18 -0.13
CA ALA A 144 -2.89 1.74 -0.94
C ALA A 144 -1.60 1.46 -0.14
N ILE A 145 -1.61 1.70 1.17
CA ILE A 145 -0.52 1.48 2.13
C ILE A 145 -0.88 0.44 3.19
N ASP A 146 -2.13 -0.04 3.23
CA ASP A 146 -2.51 -1.13 4.10
C ASP A 146 -1.80 -2.41 3.67
N ALA A 147 -1.49 -3.26 4.64
CA ALA A 147 -1.04 -4.60 4.34
C ALA A 147 -2.16 -5.32 3.56
N PRO A 148 -1.84 -6.09 2.50
CA PRO A 148 -2.82 -6.92 1.80
C PRO A 148 -3.26 -8.04 2.75
N SER A 149 -4.20 -7.74 3.63
CA SER A 149 -4.60 -8.65 4.72
C SER A 149 -5.85 -9.45 4.41
N GLU A 150 -6.66 -9.03 3.43
CA GLU A 150 -7.96 -9.65 3.17
C GLU A 150 -7.96 -10.55 1.93
N GLU A 151 -7.56 -10.03 0.77
CA GLU A 151 -7.43 -10.79 -0.49
C GLU A 151 -6.57 -12.07 -0.34
N VAL A 152 -5.46 -11.99 0.41
CA VAL A 152 -4.57 -13.13 0.66
C VAL A 152 -5.20 -14.18 1.60
N VAL A 153 -6.07 -13.75 2.53
CA VAL A 153 -6.72 -14.64 3.51
C VAL A 153 -7.96 -15.31 2.92
N VAL A 154 -8.71 -14.61 2.06
CA VAL A 154 -9.87 -15.17 1.35
C VAL A 154 -9.45 -16.23 0.32
N HIS A 155 -8.26 -16.11 -0.25
CA HIS A 155 -7.68 -17.10 -1.17
C HIS A 155 -6.71 -18.10 -0.51
N ALA A 156 -6.46 -17.98 0.80
CA ALA A 156 -5.69 -18.97 1.51
C ALA A 156 -6.40 -20.33 1.44
N PRO A 157 -5.71 -21.43 1.09
CA PRO A 157 -6.34 -22.74 1.01
C PRO A 157 -7.00 -23.04 2.34
N GLY A 158 -8.33 -23.24 2.29
CA GLY A 158 -9.16 -23.47 3.46
C GLY A 158 -8.48 -24.47 4.38
N SER A 159 -8.12 -24.00 5.58
CA SER A 159 -7.60 -24.88 6.62
C SER A 159 -8.74 -25.84 6.95
N GLY A 160 -8.69 -27.04 6.36
CA GLY A 160 -9.57 -28.16 6.66
C GLY A 160 -9.74 -28.27 8.17
N GLY A 161 -11.01 -28.35 8.59
CA GLY A 161 -11.37 -28.40 9.99
C GLY A 161 -10.69 -29.59 10.66
N ASN A 162 -9.79 -29.28 11.60
CA ASN A 162 -9.45 -30.22 12.65
C ASN A 162 -10.29 -29.85 13.87
N GLY A 163 -11.02 -30.85 14.36
CA GLY A 163 -12.11 -30.70 15.30
C GLY A 163 -11.77 -29.99 16.62
N ALA A 164 -12.85 -29.55 17.25
CA ALA A 164 -12.94 -29.05 18.62
C ALA A 164 -12.18 -27.76 18.94
N GLY A 165 -12.79 -26.61 18.62
CA GLY A 165 -12.70 -25.35 19.40
C GLY A 165 -11.32 -24.74 19.67
N ARG A 166 -10.24 -25.30 19.10
CA ARG A 166 -8.86 -24.97 19.45
C ARG A 166 -8.22 -24.19 18.30
N VAL A 167 -8.01 -22.90 18.54
CA VAL A 167 -7.40 -21.96 17.62
C VAL A 167 -5.89 -22.24 17.53
N PRO A 168 -5.32 -22.37 16.31
CA PRO A 168 -3.90 -22.64 16.12
C PRO A 168 -3.05 -21.37 16.37
N MET A 169 -2.82 -21.05 17.64
CA MET A 169 -2.15 -19.82 18.09
C MET A 169 -0.77 -19.60 17.48
N LEU A 170 0.08 -20.64 17.44
CA LEU A 170 1.44 -20.54 16.87
C LEU A 170 1.40 -20.15 15.39
N ARG A 171 0.47 -20.74 14.63
CA ARG A 171 0.28 -20.45 13.22
C ARG A 171 -0.21 -19.01 13.00
N ASN A 172 -1.12 -18.55 13.86
CA ASN A 172 -1.62 -17.18 13.81
C ASN A 172 -0.50 -16.16 14.10
N TYR A 173 0.29 -16.37 15.15
CA TYR A 173 1.44 -15.48 15.42
C TYR A 173 2.47 -15.51 14.31
N PHE A 174 2.77 -16.70 13.77
CA PHE A 174 3.73 -16.84 12.68
C PHE A 174 3.26 -16.05 11.45
N PHE A 175 2.00 -16.21 11.02
CA PHE A 175 1.49 -15.49 9.86
C PHE A 175 1.32 -13.99 10.11
N SER A 176 0.92 -13.57 11.31
CA SER A 176 0.91 -12.13 11.66
C SER A 176 2.31 -11.53 11.65
N ALA A 177 3.31 -12.22 12.21
CA ALA A 177 4.70 -11.76 12.19
C ALA A 177 5.27 -11.72 10.77
N LEU A 178 4.96 -12.73 9.95
CA LEU A 178 5.37 -12.80 8.55
C LEU A 178 4.74 -11.65 7.74
N ALA A 179 3.45 -11.39 7.91
CA ALA A 179 2.77 -10.30 7.23
C ALA A 179 3.37 -8.93 7.60
N GLY A 180 3.56 -8.67 8.91
CA GLY A 180 4.18 -7.43 9.38
C GLY A 180 5.63 -7.26 8.91
N THR A 181 6.42 -8.35 8.90
CA THR A 181 7.80 -8.33 8.41
C THR A 181 7.85 -8.05 6.92
N THR A 182 6.98 -8.68 6.14
CA THR A 182 6.90 -8.48 4.68
C THR A 182 6.50 -7.04 4.35
N TRP A 183 5.55 -6.47 5.09
CA TRP A 183 5.17 -5.06 4.95
C TRP A 183 6.33 -4.13 5.31
N TYR A 184 7.08 -4.40 6.38
CA TYR A 184 8.26 -3.60 6.75
C TYR A 184 9.38 -3.68 5.70
N PHE A 185 9.60 -4.86 5.10
CA PHE A 185 10.63 -5.06 4.08
C PHE A 185 10.48 -4.14 2.89
N GLN A 186 9.24 -3.75 2.54
CA GLN A 186 8.99 -2.70 1.56
C GLN A 186 9.79 -1.42 1.87
N PHE A 187 9.73 -0.92 3.11
CA PHE A 187 10.42 0.30 3.52
C PHE A 187 11.93 0.09 3.75
N PHE A 188 12.30 -1.11 4.21
CA PHE A 188 13.69 -1.52 4.35
C PHE A 188 14.45 -1.45 3.01
N PHE A 189 13.90 -2.08 1.96
CA PHE A 189 14.51 -2.03 0.62
C PHE A 189 14.39 -0.65 -0.02
N TYR A 190 13.28 0.06 0.20
CA TYR A 190 13.10 1.42 -0.27
C TYR A 190 14.21 2.35 0.24
N THR A 191 14.49 2.36 1.55
CA THR A 191 15.53 3.24 2.13
C THR A 191 16.93 2.85 1.69
N MET A 192 17.22 1.55 1.55
CA MET A 192 18.49 1.10 0.94
C MET A 192 18.63 1.60 -0.50
N GLY A 193 17.57 1.55 -1.30
CA GLY A 193 17.57 2.08 -2.67
C GLY A 193 17.76 3.60 -2.68
N GLU A 194 17.00 4.33 -1.88
CA GLU A 194 17.03 5.79 -1.75
C GLU A 194 18.43 6.30 -1.40
N THR A 195 19.13 5.68 -0.43
CA THR A 195 20.49 6.10 -0.04
C THR A 195 21.50 6.02 -1.19
N GLN A 196 21.24 5.18 -2.20
CA GLN A 196 22.09 5.01 -3.38
C GLN A 196 21.69 5.95 -4.53
N MET A 197 20.58 6.69 -4.43
CA MET A 197 20.08 7.56 -5.50
C MET A 197 20.75 8.93 -5.54
N GLY A 198 21.53 9.31 -4.51
CA GLY A 198 22.22 10.62 -4.46
C GLY A 198 21.25 11.78 -4.69
N GLU A 199 21.56 12.65 -5.65
CA GLU A 199 20.73 13.82 -6.01
C GLU A 199 19.32 13.46 -6.50
N PHE A 200 19.08 12.21 -6.89
CA PHE A 200 17.76 11.73 -7.33
C PHE A 200 16.88 11.19 -6.20
N GLY A 201 17.32 11.30 -4.94
CA GLY A 201 16.55 10.85 -3.77
C GLY A 201 15.13 11.41 -3.70
N PHE A 202 14.88 12.60 -4.25
CA PHE A 202 13.53 13.20 -4.29
C PHE A 202 12.54 12.45 -5.20
N ALA A 203 13.00 11.68 -6.19
CA ALA A 203 12.13 10.83 -7.02
C ALA A 203 11.83 9.48 -6.38
N SER A 204 12.56 9.10 -5.32
CA SER A 204 12.46 7.77 -4.70
C SER A 204 11.01 7.43 -4.31
N TRP A 205 10.29 8.34 -3.66
CA TRP A 205 8.93 8.11 -3.19
C TRP A 205 7.95 7.85 -4.33
N THR A 206 8.06 8.60 -5.42
CA THR A 206 7.21 8.42 -6.60
C THR A 206 7.51 7.10 -7.31
N LEU A 207 8.79 6.76 -7.46
CA LEU A 207 9.20 5.46 -8.01
C LEU A 207 8.70 4.30 -7.16
N HIS A 208 8.71 4.46 -5.84
CA HIS A 208 8.19 3.49 -4.88
C HIS A 208 6.70 3.24 -5.08
N MET A 209 5.89 4.31 -5.06
CA MET A 209 4.43 4.22 -5.28
C MET A 209 4.09 3.65 -6.66
N ALA A 210 4.79 4.07 -7.71
CA ALA A 210 4.57 3.54 -9.06
C ALA A 210 4.90 2.04 -9.15
N SER A 211 5.99 1.62 -8.52
CA SER A 211 6.39 0.21 -8.48
C SER A 211 5.33 -0.64 -7.78
N ILE A 212 4.79 -0.18 -6.65
CA ILE A 212 3.71 -0.87 -5.93
C ILE A 212 2.52 -1.11 -6.87
N ILE A 213 2.05 -0.07 -7.57
CA ILE A 213 0.89 -0.20 -8.47
C ILE A 213 1.18 -1.17 -9.62
N ILE A 214 2.36 -1.06 -10.25
CA ILE A 214 2.75 -1.93 -11.36
C ILE A 214 2.80 -3.40 -10.89
N PHE A 215 3.53 -3.70 -9.81
CA PHE A 215 3.67 -5.07 -9.31
C PHE A 215 2.35 -5.62 -8.77
N SER A 216 1.57 -4.82 -8.05
CA SER A 216 0.22 -5.21 -7.57
C SER A 216 -0.67 -5.61 -8.76
N THR A 217 -0.73 -4.77 -9.80
CA THR A 217 -1.56 -5.07 -10.98
C THR A 217 -1.04 -6.29 -11.75
N MET A 218 0.27 -6.48 -11.83
CA MET A 218 0.88 -7.67 -12.45
C MET A 218 0.52 -8.95 -11.68
N TRP A 219 0.61 -8.92 -10.35
CA TRP A 219 0.24 -10.07 -9.50
C TRP A 219 -1.25 -10.40 -9.61
N GLY A 220 -2.14 -9.41 -9.65
CA GLY A 220 -3.57 -9.65 -9.87
C GLY A 220 -3.85 -10.37 -11.21
N TRP A 221 -3.03 -10.15 -12.24
CA TRP A 221 -3.13 -10.90 -13.49
C TRP A 221 -2.60 -12.33 -13.36
N ILE A 222 -1.46 -12.53 -12.68
CA ILE A 222 -0.85 -13.85 -12.43
C ILE A 222 -1.78 -14.75 -11.60
N PHE A 223 -2.41 -14.21 -10.55
CA PHE A 223 -3.36 -14.93 -9.69
C PHE A 223 -4.74 -15.13 -10.33
N ARG A 224 -4.91 -14.73 -11.60
CA ARG A 224 -6.12 -14.96 -12.40
C ARG A 224 -7.38 -14.31 -11.82
N GLU A 225 -7.25 -13.23 -11.05
CA GLU A 225 -8.40 -12.49 -10.49
C GLU A 225 -9.30 -11.88 -11.58
N TRP A 226 -8.79 -11.77 -12.81
CA TRP A 226 -9.50 -11.24 -13.97
C TRP A 226 -10.07 -12.32 -14.89
N LYS A 227 -9.97 -13.60 -14.49
CA LYS A 227 -10.48 -14.73 -15.26
C LYS A 227 -12.01 -14.66 -15.35
N GLY A 228 -12.53 -14.51 -16.56
CA GLY A 228 -13.97 -14.35 -16.82
C GLY A 228 -14.40 -12.92 -17.17
N SER A 229 -13.52 -11.93 -17.01
CA SER A 229 -13.79 -10.54 -17.41
C SER A 229 -13.63 -10.33 -18.92
N SER A 230 -14.35 -9.37 -19.50
CA SER A 230 -14.38 -9.17 -20.94
C SER A 230 -13.03 -8.79 -21.56
N LYS A 231 -12.91 -8.97 -22.88
CA LYS A 231 -11.78 -8.47 -23.68
C LYS A 231 -11.65 -6.93 -23.62
N ARG A 232 -12.68 -6.21 -23.18
CA ARG A 232 -12.61 -4.75 -22.98
C ARG A 232 -11.93 -4.42 -21.66
N ALA A 233 -12.30 -5.09 -20.57
CA ALA A 233 -11.65 -4.91 -19.27
C ALA A 233 -10.14 -5.23 -19.33
N HIS A 234 -9.75 -6.34 -19.98
CA HIS A 234 -8.34 -6.69 -20.15
C HIS A 234 -7.55 -5.62 -20.93
N ARG A 235 -8.15 -5.03 -21.98
CA ARG A 235 -7.51 -3.94 -22.75
C ARG A 235 -7.39 -2.66 -21.93
N LEU A 236 -8.40 -2.32 -21.13
CA LEU A 236 -8.38 -1.15 -20.25
C LEU A 236 -7.28 -1.27 -19.20
N ILE A 237 -7.16 -2.41 -18.52
CA ILE A 237 -6.07 -2.66 -17.56
C ILE A 237 -4.72 -2.54 -18.24
N ALA A 238 -4.52 -3.21 -19.39
CA ALA A 238 -3.27 -3.16 -20.12
C ALA A 238 -2.89 -1.72 -20.51
N SER A 239 -3.87 -0.93 -20.97
CA SER A 239 -3.66 0.50 -21.29
C SER A 239 -3.38 1.35 -20.04
N GLY A 240 -4.02 1.05 -18.90
CA GLY A 240 -3.77 1.71 -17.63
C GLY A 240 -2.35 1.46 -17.12
N ILE A 241 -1.92 0.19 -17.11
CA ILE A 241 -0.54 -0.20 -16.76
C ILE A 241 0.46 0.51 -17.68
N LEU A 242 0.23 0.49 -19.00
CA LEU A 242 1.14 1.12 -19.95
C LEU A 242 1.23 2.64 -19.76
N ALA A 243 0.11 3.30 -19.45
CA ALA A 243 0.09 4.72 -19.10
C ALA A 243 0.84 5.01 -17.79
N LEU A 244 0.72 4.15 -16.77
CA LEU A 244 1.45 4.28 -15.51
C LEU A 244 2.96 4.09 -15.67
N ILE A 245 3.37 3.11 -16.49
CA ILE A 245 4.78 2.91 -16.85
C ILE A 245 5.32 4.14 -17.57
N LEU A 246 4.59 4.63 -18.59
CA LEU A 246 4.97 5.83 -19.33
C LEU A 246 5.07 7.06 -18.42
N SER A 247 4.12 7.24 -17.52
CA SER A 247 4.16 8.30 -16.50
C SER A 247 5.43 8.21 -15.65
N THR A 248 5.77 7.02 -15.17
CA THR A 248 6.96 6.79 -14.34
C THR A 248 8.23 7.19 -15.08
N ILE A 249 8.33 6.85 -16.37
CA ILE A 249 9.46 7.24 -17.23
C ILE A 249 9.52 8.77 -17.39
N ILE A 250 8.39 9.42 -17.64
CA ILE A 250 8.33 10.89 -17.81
C ILE A 250 8.73 11.61 -16.52
N ILE A 251 8.22 11.16 -15.37
CA ILE A 251 8.58 11.73 -14.06
C ILE A 251 10.07 11.53 -13.78
N GLY A 252 10.60 10.33 -14.06
CA GLY A 252 12.02 10.04 -13.93
C GLY A 252 12.88 10.94 -14.83
N PHE A 253 12.46 11.16 -16.07
CA PHE A 253 13.16 12.06 -17.00
C PHE A 253 13.10 13.52 -16.58
N GLY A 254 11.94 14.01 -16.12
CA GLY A 254 11.81 15.37 -15.58
C GLY A 254 12.66 15.59 -14.33
N THR A 255 12.76 14.56 -13.49
CA THR A 255 13.64 14.53 -12.32
C THR A 255 15.12 14.59 -12.74
N TRP A 256 15.51 13.80 -13.74
CA TRP A 256 16.87 13.78 -14.27
C TRP A 256 17.29 15.14 -14.87
N LEU A 257 16.41 15.76 -15.65
CA LEU A 257 16.63 17.11 -16.20
C LEU A 257 16.88 18.15 -15.09
N LYS A 258 16.19 18.03 -13.96
CA LYS A 258 16.39 18.93 -12.81
C LYS A 258 17.79 18.76 -12.20
N GLY A 259 18.28 17.51 -12.10
CA GLY A 259 19.62 17.21 -11.60
C GLY A 259 20.72 17.80 -12.49
N GLN A 260 20.58 17.70 -13.82
CA GLN A 260 21.55 18.29 -14.74
C GLN A 260 21.61 19.82 -14.66
N VAL A 261 20.49 20.49 -14.40
CA VAL A 261 20.43 21.96 -14.25
C VAL A 261 20.99 22.41 -12.90
N ALA A 262 20.98 21.56 -11.87
CA ALA A 262 21.52 21.87 -10.54
C ALA A 262 23.02 21.59 -10.40
N GLY A 263 23.59 20.76 -11.30
CA GLY A 263 25.01 20.41 -11.33
C GLY A 263 25.92 21.36 -12.13
N HIS A 264 25.44 22.55 -12.51
CA HIS A 264 26.21 23.62 -13.18
C HIS A 264 26.24 24.89 -12.35
#